data_AF-A0A9P1PBD0-F1
#
_entry.id   AF-A0A9P1PBD0-F1
#
_cell.length_a   1.000
_cell.length_b   1.000
_cell.length_c   1.000
_cell.angle_alpha   90.00
_cell.angle_beta   90.00
_cell.angle_gamma   90.00
#
_symmetry.space_group_name_H-M   'P 1'
#
loop_
_entity.id
_entity.type
_entity.pdbx_description
1 polymer ?
#
loop_
_entity_poly.entity_id
_entity_poly.type
_entity_poly.pdbx_seq_one_letter_code
_entity_poly.pdbx_strand_id
1 'polypeptide(L)'
;MKLKFCVMGLAVSVLVSGYGIITSSSADDNGKISKTIDTIRGYFKTNDNGETYGTYIDKGDGEYEEPDLMAVVGVNDVEGYVKKVDLYDEENQPNNPEEAIAYMEKREKEGPRLIPVYEKDGRTVIGEYRID
;
A
#
# COMPACT_ATOMS: atom_id res chain seq x y z
N MET A 1 31.81 -31.75 -39.28
CA MET A 1 33.07 -32.39 -38.82
C MET A 1 33.18 -32.14 -37.31
N LYS A 2 33.27 -33.08 -36.37
CA LYS A 2 33.41 -34.54 -36.36
C LYS A 2 32.52 -35.07 -35.22
N LEU A 3 31.68 -36.04 -35.55
CA LEU A 3 30.97 -36.88 -34.59
C LEU A 3 31.95 -37.98 -34.13
N LYS A 4 32.10 -38.17 -32.83
CA LYS A 4 32.74 -39.37 -32.26
C LYS A 4 31.88 -39.89 -31.13
N PHE A 5 31.05 -40.88 -31.44
CA PHE A 5 30.56 -41.83 -30.46
C PHE A 5 31.69 -42.82 -30.15
N CYS A 6 31.96 -43.05 -28.88
CA CYS A 6 32.55 -44.30 -28.42
C CYS A 6 31.81 -44.71 -27.14
N VAL A 7 31.16 -45.86 -27.23
CA VAL A 7 30.36 -46.52 -26.20
C VAL A 7 31.24 -47.59 -25.53
N MET A 8 30.85 -48.01 -24.32
CA MET A 8 31.42 -49.07 -23.47
C MET A 8 32.57 -48.60 -22.59
N GLY A 9 32.52 -48.65 -21.27
CA GLY A 9 31.60 -49.31 -20.33
C GLY A 9 32.44 -49.68 -19.10
N LEU A 10 31.92 -49.45 -17.89
CA LEU A 10 32.19 -50.22 -16.67
C LEU A 10 31.53 -49.53 -15.49
N ALA A 11 30.52 -50.19 -14.93
CA ALA A 11 29.97 -49.85 -13.63
C ALA A 11 31.03 -50.15 -12.56
N VAL A 12 31.33 -49.16 -11.71
CA VAL A 12 31.89 -49.39 -10.38
C VAL A 12 31.08 -48.56 -9.39
N SER A 13 30.19 -49.26 -8.72
CA SER A 13 29.48 -48.83 -7.52
C SER A 13 30.46 -48.59 -6.37
N VAL A 14 30.47 -47.39 -5.78
CA VAL A 14 30.99 -47.16 -4.43
C VAL A 14 30.03 -46.27 -3.65
N LEU A 15 29.81 -46.69 -2.41
CA LEU A 15 28.77 -46.32 -1.47
C LEU A 15 29.03 -44.98 -0.77
N VAL A 16 27.94 -44.23 -0.58
CA VAL A 16 27.59 -43.24 0.45
C VAL A 16 28.70 -42.81 1.44
N SER A 17 29.03 -41.52 1.44
CA SER A 17 29.30 -40.77 2.70
C SER A 17 29.15 -39.25 2.48
N GLY A 18 28.44 -38.59 3.39
CA GLY A 18 28.50 -37.14 3.58
C GLY A 18 27.36 -36.32 2.97
N TYR A 19 26.30 -36.16 3.76
CA TYR A 19 25.30 -35.10 3.61
C TYR A 19 25.96 -33.71 3.55
N GLY A 20 25.49 -32.86 2.65
CA GLY A 20 25.89 -31.46 2.61
C GLY A 20 25.26 -30.66 1.47
N ILE A 21 23.96 -30.78 1.23
CA ILE A 21 23.25 -29.74 0.47
C ILE A 21 23.04 -28.58 1.45
N ILE A 22 23.98 -27.63 1.46
CA ILE A 22 23.76 -26.33 2.10
C ILE A 22 23.00 -25.49 1.07
N THR A 23 21.68 -25.61 1.06
CA THR A 23 20.83 -24.56 0.48
C THR A 23 20.49 -23.60 1.61
N SER A 24 21.30 -22.57 1.78
CA SER A 24 20.94 -21.43 2.63
C SER A 24 19.86 -20.62 1.91
N SER A 25 18.60 -21.05 2.01
CA SER A 25 17.46 -20.19 1.71
C SER A 25 17.10 -19.41 2.98
N SER A 26 17.75 -18.27 3.19
CA SER A 26 17.27 -17.27 4.16
C SER A 26 16.02 -16.60 3.57
N ALA A 27 14.87 -17.23 3.76
CA ALA A 27 13.60 -16.57 3.54
C ALA A 27 13.41 -15.53 4.67
N ASP A 28 13.32 -14.25 4.30
CA ASP A 28 12.90 -13.14 5.15
C ASP A 28 11.44 -13.32 5.59
N ASP A 29 11.17 -14.27 6.48
CA ASP A 29 9.83 -14.51 7.03
C ASP A 29 9.40 -13.37 7.98
N ASN A 30 10.36 -12.75 8.67
CA ASN A 30 10.08 -11.67 9.62
C ASN A 30 9.50 -10.40 8.94
N GLY A 31 9.98 -10.05 7.75
CA GLY A 31 9.49 -8.88 7.01
C GLY A 31 8.05 -9.05 6.52
N LYS A 32 7.68 -10.27 6.11
CA LYS A 32 6.31 -10.60 5.68
C LYS A 32 5.33 -10.59 6.85
N ILE A 33 5.74 -11.09 8.02
CA ILE A 33 4.93 -11.08 9.23
C ILE A 33 4.67 -9.64 9.69
N SER A 34 5.71 -8.79 9.73
CA SER A 34 5.56 -7.37 10.10
C SER A 34 4.59 -6.64 9.16
N LYS A 35 4.75 -6.79 7.84
CA LYS A 35 3.87 -6.14 6.86
C LYS A 35 2.42 -6.62 6.98
N THR A 36 2.21 -7.89 7.29
CA THR A 36 0.86 -8.45 7.53
C THR A 36 0.24 -7.87 8.80
N ILE A 37 1.00 -7.76 9.89
CA ILE A 37 0.51 -7.18 11.16
C ILE A 37 0.19 -5.69 10.99
N ASP A 38 1.05 -4.94 10.31
CA ASP A 38 0.84 -3.53 9.94
C ASP A 38 -0.44 -3.36 9.11
N THR A 39 -0.73 -4.30 8.22
CA THR A 39 -1.96 -4.28 7.42
C THR A 39 -3.20 -4.58 8.28
N ILE A 40 -3.08 -5.45 9.29
CA ILE A 40 -4.20 -5.85 10.16
C ILE A 40 -4.55 -4.78 11.18
N ARG A 41 -3.54 -4.13 11.78
CA ARG A 41 -3.74 -3.13 12.85
C ARG A 41 -3.74 -1.69 12.34
N GLY A 42 -3.35 -1.49 11.09
CA GLY A 42 -2.97 -0.20 10.58
C GLY A 42 -1.50 0.11 10.86
N TYR A 43 -0.95 1.06 10.10
CA TYR A 43 0.42 1.50 10.25
C TYR A 43 0.56 2.95 9.84
N PHE A 44 1.48 3.65 10.50
CA PHE A 44 1.98 4.95 10.07
C PHE A 44 3.47 4.88 9.80
N LYS A 45 3.90 5.64 8.80
CA LYS A 45 5.29 6.01 8.58
C LYS A 45 5.35 7.52 8.41
N THR A 46 6.51 8.10 8.63
CA THR A 46 6.73 9.54 8.43
C THR A 46 7.59 9.74 7.20
N ASN A 47 7.22 10.71 6.35
CA ASN A 47 8.02 11.10 5.20
C ASN A 47 9.06 12.18 5.58
N ASP A 48 9.91 12.59 4.63
CA ASP A 48 10.96 13.58 4.86
C ASP A 48 10.42 15.00 5.19
N ASN A 49 9.11 15.22 5.04
CA ASN A 49 8.44 16.48 5.37
C ASN A 49 7.86 16.50 6.78
N GLY A 50 7.92 15.37 7.50
CA GLY A 50 7.27 15.22 8.79
C GLY A 50 5.78 14.84 8.71
N GLU A 51 5.24 14.56 7.52
CA GLU A 51 3.86 14.11 7.35
C GLU A 51 3.77 12.60 7.63
N THR A 52 2.71 12.19 8.32
CA THR A 52 2.40 10.77 8.52
C THR A 52 1.66 10.21 7.32
N TYR A 53 2.00 9.00 6.88
CA TYR A 53 1.35 8.29 5.78
C TYR A 53 1.09 6.83 6.11
N GLY A 54 -0.02 6.29 5.60
CA GLY A 54 -0.39 4.88 5.80
C GLY A 54 -1.89 4.65 5.81
N THR A 55 -2.32 3.59 6.51
CA THR A 55 -3.74 3.29 6.74
C THR A 55 -4.14 3.72 8.16
N TYR A 56 -5.44 3.86 8.43
CA TYR A 56 -5.91 4.13 9.79
C TYR A 56 -5.50 3.03 10.77
N ILE A 57 -5.31 3.39 12.04
CA ILE A 57 -5.05 2.47 13.16
C ILE A 57 -6.30 2.41 14.03
N ASP A 58 -6.82 1.20 14.23
CA ASP A 58 -7.91 0.94 15.18
C ASP A 58 -7.32 0.69 16.58
N LYS A 59 -7.68 1.55 17.56
CA LYS A 59 -7.19 1.44 18.94
C LYS A 59 -7.95 0.41 19.76
N GLY A 60 -9.08 -0.11 19.26
CA GLY A 60 -9.89 -1.14 19.92
C GLY A 60 -10.85 -0.62 20.99
N ASP A 61 -10.93 0.69 21.21
CA ASP A 61 -11.83 1.39 22.12
C ASP A 61 -12.91 2.21 21.40
N GLY A 62 -12.98 2.09 20.07
CA GLY A 62 -13.86 2.87 19.21
C GLY A 62 -13.21 4.14 18.66
N GLU A 63 -11.96 4.43 19.02
CA GLU A 63 -11.17 5.48 18.39
C GLU A 63 -10.34 4.94 17.23
N TYR A 64 -10.22 5.77 16.19
CA TYR A 64 -9.34 5.56 15.05
C TYR A 64 -8.31 6.66 15.00
N GLU A 65 -7.07 6.30 14.73
CA GLU A 65 -6.02 7.26 14.42
C GLU A 65 -5.82 7.30 12.90
N GLU A 66 -5.68 8.50 12.34
CA GLU A 66 -5.55 8.68 10.89
C GLU A 66 -4.32 9.51 10.53
N PRO A 67 -3.55 9.08 9.51
CA PRO A 67 -2.37 9.79 9.07
C PRO A 67 -2.75 11.06 8.29
N ASP A 68 -1.77 11.93 8.05
CA ASP A 68 -1.94 13.12 7.21
C ASP A 68 -2.18 12.74 5.74
N LEU A 69 -1.57 11.64 5.30
CA LEU A 69 -1.65 11.04 3.98
C LEU A 69 -2.28 9.63 4.08
N MET A 70 -3.54 9.51 3.69
CA MET A 70 -4.32 8.27 3.80
C MET A 70 -4.18 7.42 2.54
N ALA A 71 -3.80 6.16 2.71
CA ALA A 71 -3.62 5.22 1.61
C ALA A 71 -4.94 4.95 0.88
N VAL A 72 -4.94 5.04 -0.45
CA VAL A 72 -6.10 4.77 -1.31
C VAL A 72 -5.69 4.03 -2.57
N VAL A 73 -6.69 3.43 -3.21
CA VAL A 73 -6.63 3.02 -4.62
C VAL A 73 -7.47 4.02 -5.41
N GLY A 74 -6.79 4.84 -6.21
CA GLY A 74 -7.38 5.84 -7.09
C GLY A 74 -8.03 5.24 -8.33
N VAL A 75 -8.48 6.13 -9.21
CA VAL A 75 -8.98 5.79 -10.54
C VAL A 75 -7.88 5.07 -11.33
N ASN A 76 -8.27 4.05 -12.11
CA ASN A 76 -7.35 3.19 -12.88
C ASN A 76 -6.34 2.42 -12.01
N ASP A 77 -6.75 1.97 -10.82
CA ASP A 77 -5.95 1.13 -9.92
C ASP A 77 -4.63 1.79 -9.47
N VAL A 78 -4.60 3.12 -9.41
CA VAL A 78 -3.42 3.88 -8.96
C VAL A 78 -3.35 3.85 -7.43
N GLU A 79 -2.44 3.04 -6.89
CA GLU A 79 -2.14 3.03 -5.45
C GLU A 79 -1.33 4.26 -5.04
N GLY A 80 -1.78 4.97 -4.00
CA GLY A 80 -1.09 6.13 -3.47
C GLY A 80 -1.75 6.64 -2.20
N TYR A 81 -1.64 7.94 -1.96
CA TYR A 81 -2.15 8.58 -0.75
C TYR A 81 -2.92 9.86 -1.06
N VAL A 82 -4.03 10.09 -0.36
CA VAL A 82 -4.77 11.37 -0.41
C VAL A 82 -4.53 12.14 0.87
N LYS A 83 -4.57 13.47 0.80
CA LYS A 83 -4.44 14.30 2.00
C LYS A 83 -5.73 14.28 2.80
N LYS A 84 -5.61 14.11 4.11
CA LYS A 84 -6.74 14.15 5.06
C LYS A 84 -7.54 15.45 4.95
N VAL A 85 -6.85 16.58 4.76
CA VAL A 85 -7.49 17.90 4.59
C VAL A 85 -8.34 17.99 3.33
N ASP A 86 -7.93 17.33 2.23
CA ASP A 86 -8.71 17.30 0.97
C ASP A 86 -9.93 16.36 1.09
N LEU A 87 -9.82 15.32 1.93
CA LEU A 87 -10.90 14.38 2.21
C LEU A 87 -12.01 15.02 3.04
N TYR A 88 -11.67 15.63 4.16
CA TYR A 88 -12.66 16.17 5.08
C TYR A 88 -13.13 17.57 4.74
N ASP A 89 -12.29 18.36 4.06
CA ASP A 89 -12.61 19.70 3.60
C ASP A 89 -13.30 20.54 4.70
N GLU A 90 -12.74 20.46 5.92
CA GLU A 90 -13.37 20.95 7.15
C GLU A 90 -13.74 22.42 7.07
N GLU A 91 -12.93 23.22 6.36
CA GLU A 91 -13.16 24.66 6.16
C GLU A 91 -14.44 24.97 5.37
N ASN A 92 -14.89 24.04 4.52
CA ASN A 92 -16.06 24.22 3.65
C ASN A 92 -17.30 23.47 4.17
N GLN A 93 -17.25 22.88 5.36
CA GLN A 93 -18.41 22.20 5.93
C GLN A 93 -19.49 23.20 6.35
N PRO A 94 -20.77 22.90 6.07
CA PRO A 94 -21.89 23.76 6.46
C PRO A 94 -22.06 23.79 7.98
N ASN A 95 -22.27 24.98 8.56
CA ASN A 95 -22.35 25.16 10.02
C ASN A 95 -23.79 25.26 10.55
N ASN A 96 -24.79 25.29 9.66
CA ASN A 96 -26.20 25.36 10.01
C ASN A 96 -27.08 24.66 8.97
N PRO A 97 -28.36 24.37 9.28
CA PRO A 97 -29.25 23.64 8.37
C PRO A 97 -29.49 24.32 7.02
N GLU A 98 -29.50 25.66 6.96
CA GLU A 98 -29.70 26.41 5.71
C GLU A 98 -28.48 26.27 4.79
N GLU A 99 -27.27 26.43 5.33
CA GLU A 99 -26.02 26.16 4.62
C GLU A 99 -25.91 24.71 4.16
N ALA A 100 -26.40 23.76 4.96
CA ALA A 100 -26.37 22.35 4.58
C ALA A 100 -27.21 22.07 3.33
N ILE A 101 -28.40 22.69 3.22
CA ILE A 101 -29.25 22.58 2.02
C ILE A 101 -28.53 23.19 0.81
N ALA A 102 -28.00 24.40 0.96
CA ALA A 102 -27.26 25.06 -0.13
C ALA A 102 -26.03 24.28 -0.57
N TYR A 103 -25.29 23.69 0.38
CA TYR A 103 -24.15 22.82 0.11
C TYR A 103 -24.58 21.57 -0.67
N MET A 104 -25.64 20.89 -0.25
CA MET A 104 -26.15 19.71 -0.97
C MET A 104 -26.58 20.03 -2.40
N GLU A 105 -27.33 21.12 -2.61
CA GLU A 105 -27.74 21.54 -3.96
C GLU A 105 -26.56 21.92 -4.86
N LYS A 106 -25.52 22.53 -4.27
CA LYS A 106 -24.27 22.85 -4.98
C LYS A 106 -23.56 21.56 -5.39
N ARG A 107 -23.39 20.61 -4.47
CA ARG A 107 -22.73 19.32 -4.70
C ARG A 107 -23.44 18.48 -5.77
N GLU A 108 -24.78 18.49 -5.79
CA GLU A 108 -25.56 17.81 -6.82
C GLU A 108 -25.28 18.36 -8.23
N LYS A 109 -25.02 19.67 -8.35
CA LYS A 109 -24.70 20.33 -9.63
C LYS A 109 -23.25 20.14 -10.05
N GLU A 110 -22.31 20.17 -9.10
CA GLU A 110 -20.88 20.03 -9.36
C GLU A 110 -20.47 18.58 -9.68
N GLY A 111 -21.23 17.60 -9.18
CA GLY A 111 -20.98 16.18 -9.40
C GLY A 111 -19.83 15.65 -8.54
N PRO A 112 -19.17 14.56 -8.97
CA PRO A 112 -18.16 13.88 -8.16
C PRO A 112 -16.93 14.76 -7.90
N ARG A 113 -16.39 14.68 -6.68
CA ARG A 113 -15.13 15.34 -6.33
C ARG A 113 -13.96 14.44 -6.73
N LEU A 114 -12.95 15.02 -7.37
CA LEU A 114 -11.69 14.35 -7.67
C LEU A 114 -10.62 14.91 -6.73
N ILE A 115 -10.06 14.05 -5.89
CA ILE A 115 -8.96 14.39 -4.98
C ILE A 115 -7.64 13.92 -5.60
N PRO A 116 -6.57 14.72 -5.60
CA PRO A 116 -5.27 14.26 -6.08
C PRO A 116 -4.74 13.09 -5.25
N VAL A 117 -4.26 12.05 -5.93
CA VAL A 117 -3.51 10.95 -5.32
C VAL A 117 -2.03 11.27 -5.43
N TYR A 118 -1.34 11.27 -4.30
CA TYR A 118 0.07 11.58 -4.14
C TYR A 118 0.91 10.32 -3.92
N GLU A 119 2.20 10.39 -4.22
CA GLU A 119 3.19 9.48 -3.64
C GLU A 119 3.31 9.68 -2.11
N LYS A 120 4.07 8.80 -1.45
CA LYS A 120 4.37 8.90 -0.01
C LYS A 120 5.06 10.21 0.41
N ASP A 121 5.58 10.98 -0.55
CA ASP A 121 6.22 12.28 -0.34
C ASP A 121 5.23 13.43 -0.10
N GLY A 122 3.91 13.19 -0.27
CA GLY A 122 2.85 14.19 -0.07
C GLY A 122 2.82 15.32 -1.10
N ARG A 123 3.63 15.23 -2.17
CA ARG A 123 3.83 16.30 -3.16
C ARG A 123 3.67 15.83 -4.60
N THR A 124 4.19 14.66 -4.93
CA THR A 124 4.16 14.14 -6.30
C THR A 124 2.79 13.57 -6.60
N VAL A 125 2.02 14.23 -7.47
CA VAL A 125 0.69 13.76 -7.90
C VAL A 125 0.85 12.65 -8.94
N ILE A 126 0.23 11.51 -8.69
CA ILE A 126 0.31 10.29 -9.51
C ILE A 126 -1.06 9.82 -10.04
N GLY A 127 -2.16 10.41 -9.56
CA GLY A 127 -3.50 10.05 -10.01
C GLY A 127 -4.58 10.88 -9.35
N GLU A 128 -5.80 10.36 -9.41
CA GLU A 128 -7.00 10.99 -8.84
C GLU A 128 -7.83 9.94 -8.10
N TYR A 129 -8.46 10.36 -7.00
CA TYR A 129 -9.37 9.56 -6.20
C TYR A 129 -10.76 10.20 -6.28
N ARG A 130 -11.74 9.41 -6.72
CA ARG A 130 -13.10 9.88 -6.94
C ARG A 130 -13.93 9.68 -5.68
N ILE A 131 -14.63 10.75 -5.27
CA ILE A 131 -15.61 10.74 -4.19
C ILE A 131 -16.96 11.19 -4.75
N ASP A 132 -17.95 10.32 -4.62
CA ASP A 132 -19.35 10.55 -5.01
C ASP A 132 -20.17 11.03 -3.80
#